data_AF-G7M499-F1
#
_entry.id   AF-G7M499-F1
#
_cell.length_a   1.000
_cell.length_b   1.000
_cell.length_c   1.000
_cell.angle_alpha   90.00
_cell.angle_beta   90.00
_cell.angle_gamma   90.00
#
_symmetry.space_group_name_H-M   'P 1'
#
loop_
_entity.id
_entity.type
_entity.pdbx_description
1 polymer ?
#
loop_
_entity_poly.entity_id
_entity_poly.type
_entity_poly.pdbx_seq_one_letter_code
_entity_poly.pdbx_strand_id
1 'polypeptide(L)'
;MEKNDLNYMNYQGNLNEKLVADKSIDLTAIAYAAAEAKKVLGEMPEKAIVEVSGDIIKNAKKAMDSGKDDLKSIEYAIAAGIVAGRPEKKLEAISEVTQEEKKKIEEYINAHTIEVKQAETAFIFDIQVNLIYEKSFTKVRIVNNYTNVILIEKNDDIIYIKEASFSDDNLLKTGENIDSSHFIDIKDIKDIIGKKK
;
A
#
# COMPACT_ATOMS: atom_id res chain seq x y z
N MET A 1 33.79 7.62 -22.68
CA MET A 1 32.72 7.05 -23.53
C MET A 1 32.00 8.21 -24.14
N GLU A 2 31.94 8.29 -25.47
CA GLU A 2 31.30 9.41 -26.15
C GLU A 2 29.78 9.36 -25.94
N LYS A 3 29.16 10.53 -25.73
CA LYS A 3 27.74 10.69 -25.39
C LYS A 3 26.75 10.21 -26.47
N ASN A 4 27.23 9.72 -27.61
CA ASN A 4 26.43 9.31 -28.78
C ASN A 4 26.54 7.81 -29.09
N ASP A 5 27.19 7.01 -28.25
CA ASP A 5 27.21 5.56 -28.46
C ASP A 5 25.80 4.96 -28.21
N LEU A 6 25.29 4.18 -29.17
CA LEU A 6 24.04 3.43 -29.07
C LEU A 6 23.99 2.59 -27.76
N ASN A 7 25.14 2.16 -27.26
CA ASN A 7 25.27 1.45 -25.98
C ASN A 7 25.09 2.36 -24.76
N TYR A 8 25.47 3.64 -24.82
CA TYR A 8 25.24 4.60 -23.73
C TYR A 8 23.75 5.02 -23.68
N MET A 9 23.12 5.18 -24.84
CA MET A 9 21.68 5.44 -24.95
C MET A 9 20.84 4.22 -24.56
N ASN A 10 21.25 2.99 -24.93
CA ASN A 10 20.61 1.76 -24.46
C ASN A 10 20.85 1.52 -22.96
N TYR A 11 22.00 1.93 -22.41
CA TYR A 11 22.25 1.86 -20.97
C TYR A 11 21.37 2.84 -20.19
N GLN A 12 21.17 4.07 -20.68
CA GLN A 12 20.24 5.05 -20.10
C GLN A 12 18.76 4.66 -20.30
N GLY A 13 18.40 4.08 -21.44
CA GLY A 13 17.05 3.58 -21.72
C GLY A 13 16.64 2.41 -20.81
N ASN A 14 17.56 1.46 -20.59
CA ASN A 14 17.31 0.31 -19.72
C ASN A 14 17.42 0.65 -18.21
N LEU A 15 18.14 1.71 -17.82
CA LEU A 15 18.18 2.14 -16.43
C LEU A 15 16.86 2.83 -16.01
N ASN A 16 16.25 3.58 -16.94
CA ASN A 16 14.97 4.25 -16.68
C ASN A 16 13.79 3.28 -16.61
N GLU A 17 13.76 2.18 -17.37
CA GLU A 17 12.71 1.16 -17.24
C GLU A 17 12.86 0.31 -15.97
N LYS A 18 14.10 0.03 -15.54
CA LYS A 18 14.34 -0.86 -14.39
C LYS A 18 14.26 -0.15 -13.02
N LEU A 19 14.42 1.18 -12.98
CA LEU A 19 14.23 2.00 -11.76
C LEU A 19 12.81 2.58 -11.62
N VAL A 20 11.97 2.50 -12.67
CA VAL A 20 10.52 2.80 -12.58
C VAL A 20 9.73 1.58 -12.09
N ALA A 21 10.27 0.36 -12.29
CA ALA A 21 9.67 -0.89 -11.81
C ALA A 21 9.55 -0.99 -10.27
N ASP A 22 10.47 -0.39 -9.52
CA ASP A 22 10.45 -0.39 -8.04
C ASP A 22 9.47 0.66 -7.46
N LYS A 23 8.99 1.60 -8.28
CA LYS A 23 8.00 2.62 -7.85
C LYS A 23 6.56 2.15 -8.06
N SER A 24 6.37 1.30 -9.08
CA SER A 24 5.10 0.64 -9.37
C SER A 24 4.80 -0.47 -8.35
N ILE A 25 5.83 -1.14 -7.81
CA ILE A 25 5.63 -2.29 -6.93
C ILE A 25 5.08 -1.89 -5.55
N ASP A 26 5.50 -0.74 -4.98
CA ASP A 26 4.92 -0.17 -3.76
C ASP A 26 3.43 0.11 -3.95
N LEU A 27 3.04 0.81 -5.02
CA LEU A 27 1.64 1.11 -5.35
C LEU A 27 0.84 -0.17 -5.64
N THR A 28 1.47 -1.15 -6.26
CA THR A 28 0.85 -2.45 -6.54
C THR A 28 0.60 -3.22 -5.23
N ALA A 29 1.54 -3.19 -4.29
CA ALA A 29 1.36 -3.80 -2.97
C ALA A 29 0.24 -3.11 -2.18
N ILE A 30 0.13 -1.78 -2.29
CA ILE A 30 -0.98 -1.01 -1.71
C ILE A 30 -2.31 -1.44 -2.33
N ALA A 31 -2.39 -1.54 -3.66
CA ALA A 31 -3.59 -2.01 -4.35
C ALA A 31 -3.94 -3.45 -3.97
N TYR A 32 -2.93 -4.32 -3.82
CA TYR A 32 -3.10 -5.69 -3.35
C TYR A 32 -3.67 -5.75 -1.93
N ALA A 33 -3.14 -4.96 -0.99
CA ALA A 33 -3.66 -4.86 0.37
C ALA A 33 -5.13 -4.41 0.39
N ALA A 34 -5.47 -3.41 -0.42
CA ALA A 34 -6.84 -2.93 -0.57
C ALA A 34 -7.78 -3.99 -1.17
N ALA A 35 -7.32 -4.75 -2.15
CA ALA A 35 -8.08 -5.85 -2.74
C ALA A 35 -8.36 -6.98 -1.75
N GLU A 36 -7.37 -7.38 -0.93
CA GLU A 36 -7.57 -8.35 0.15
C GLU A 36 -8.56 -7.83 1.21
N ALA A 37 -8.41 -6.56 1.62
CA ALA A 37 -9.31 -5.95 2.59
C ALA A 37 -10.75 -5.89 2.07
N LYS A 38 -10.93 -5.56 0.78
CA LYS A 38 -12.23 -5.48 0.10
C LYS A 38 -12.88 -6.84 -0.04
N LYS A 39 -12.10 -7.87 -0.40
CA LYS A 39 -12.56 -9.27 -0.48
C LYS A 39 -13.12 -9.75 0.85
N VAL A 40 -12.45 -9.42 1.95
CA VAL A 40 -12.88 -9.80 3.31
C VAL A 40 -14.09 -8.97 3.76
N LEU A 41 -14.14 -7.69 3.41
CA LEU A 41 -15.24 -6.80 3.76
C LEU A 41 -16.53 -7.28 3.09
N GLY A 42 -16.46 -7.63 1.81
CA GLY A 42 -17.59 -8.03 0.98
C GLY A 42 -18.34 -6.84 0.39
N GLU A 43 -18.39 -5.72 1.12
CA GLU A 43 -19.14 -4.50 0.73
C GLU A 43 -18.25 -3.41 0.14
N MET A 44 -18.82 -2.53 -0.70
CA MET A 44 -18.08 -1.39 -1.26
C MET A 44 -17.85 -0.36 -0.15
N PRO A 45 -16.61 -0.14 0.31
CA PRO A 45 -16.36 0.73 1.46
C PRO A 45 -16.71 2.18 1.14
N GLU A 46 -17.19 2.90 2.15
CA GLU A 46 -17.47 4.34 2.07
C GLU A 46 -16.24 5.18 2.43
N LYS A 47 -15.35 4.58 3.23
CA LYS A 47 -14.11 5.21 3.69
C LYS A 47 -12.96 4.20 3.65
N ALA A 48 -11.80 4.65 3.19
CA ALA A 48 -10.53 3.95 3.32
C ALA A 48 -9.56 4.80 4.15
N ILE A 49 -8.90 4.19 5.14
CA ILE A 49 -7.81 4.81 5.90
C ILE A 49 -6.56 3.97 5.68
N VAL A 50 -5.49 4.62 5.24
CA VAL A 50 -4.32 3.95 4.70
C VAL A 50 -3.10 4.52 5.40
N GLU A 51 -2.42 3.67 6.15
CA GLU A 51 -1.19 4.03 6.85
C GLU A 51 -0.03 3.32 6.17
N VAL A 52 0.96 4.09 5.72
CA VAL A 52 2.14 3.54 5.03
C VAL A 52 3.43 4.05 5.64
N SER A 53 4.49 3.23 5.60
CA SER A 53 5.80 3.63 6.12
C SER A 53 6.30 4.92 5.45
N GLY A 54 7.15 5.66 6.18
CA GLY A 54 7.72 6.91 5.64
C GLY A 54 8.55 6.70 4.37
N ASP A 55 9.12 5.50 4.17
CA ASP A 55 9.85 5.16 2.94
C ASP A 55 8.90 4.99 1.75
N ILE A 56 7.74 4.34 1.93
CA ILE A 56 6.70 4.23 0.88
C ILE A 56 6.20 5.63 0.50
N ILE A 57 5.94 6.51 1.47
CA ILE A 57 5.54 7.90 1.18
C ILE A 57 6.61 8.58 0.33
N LYS A 58 7.89 8.51 0.72
CA LYS A 58 9.01 9.10 -0.04
C LYS A 58 9.11 8.54 -1.46
N ASN A 59 8.89 7.24 -1.63
CA ASN A 59 8.93 6.57 -2.94
C ASN A 59 7.78 7.03 -3.83
N ALA A 60 6.58 7.17 -3.28
CA ALA A 60 5.42 7.71 -3.98
C ALA A 60 5.68 9.14 -4.50
N LYS A 61 6.33 10.02 -3.71
CA LYS A 61 6.69 11.39 -4.14
C LYS A 61 7.60 11.39 -5.38
N LYS A 62 8.56 10.46 -5.43
CA LYS A 62 9.55 10.37 -6.51
C LYS A 62 9.01 9.69 -7.77
N ALA A 63 7.81 9.12 -7.74
CA ALA A 63 7.23 8.38 -8.86
C ALA A 63 6.54 9.28 -9.88
N MET A 64 6.13 10.49 -9.50
CA MET A 64 5.45 11.43 -10.40
C MET A 64 6.36 12.62 -10.74
N ASP A 65 6.93 12.64 -11.93
CA ASP A 65 7.77 13.74 -12.46
C ASP A 65 6.99 15.06 -12.73
N SER A 66 5.74 15.20 -12.24
CA SER A 66 4.80 16.26 -12.68
C SER A 66 4.32 17.24 -11.59
N GLY A 67 4.88 17.21 -10.38
CA GLY A 67 4.52 18.16 -9.31
C GLY A 67 3.07 18.07 -8.83
N LYS A 68 2.38 16.95 -9.12
CA LYS A 68 1.07 16.64 -8.56
C LYS A 68 1.22 16.02 -7.17
N ASP A 69 0.23 16.32 -6.34
CA ASP A 69 0.07 15.91 -4.95
C ASP A 69 0.46 14.44 -4.69
N ASP A 70 1.51 14.26 -3.88
CA ASP A 70 2.19 12.98 -3.60
C ASP A 70 1.22 11.86 -3.19
N LEU A 71 0.16 12.23 -2.47
CA LEU A 71 -0.81 11.31 -1.89
C LEU A 71 -1.80 10.76 -2.92
N LYS A 72 -2.00 11.45 -4.05
CA LYS A 72 -2.97 11.03 -5.08
C LYS A 72 -2.60 9.71 -5.74
N SER A 73 -1.30 9.40 -5.84
CA SER A 73 -0.84 8.12 -6.37
C SER A 73 -1.24 6.95 -5.47
N ILE A 74 -1.16 7.14 -4.14
CA ILE A 74 -1.57 6.18 -3.14
C ILE A 74 -3.10 6.06 -3.11
N GLU A 75 -3.82 7.19 -3.14
CA GLU A 75 -5.29 7.21 -3.22
C GLU A 75 -5.78 6.43 -4.44
N TYR A 76 -5.15 6.65 -5.59
CA TYR A 76 -5.48 5.92 -6.82
C TYR A 76 -5.20 4.42 -6.70
N ALA A 77 -4.05 4.02 -6.14
CA ALA A 77 -3.73 2.61 -5.93
C ALA A 77 -4.75 1.91 -5.02
N ILE A 78 -5.18 2.57 -3.95
CA ILE A 78 -6.20 2.08 -3.03
C ILE A 78 -7.54 1.92 -3.74
N ALA A 79 -7.99 2.95 -4.47
CA ALA A 79 -9.21 2.89 -5.24
C ALA A 79 -9.16 1.78 -6.31
N ALA A 80 -8.03 1.63 -7.01
CA ALA A 80 -7.84 0.57 -7.98
C ALA A 80 -7.94 -0.83 -7.35
N GLY A 81 -7.35 -1.03 -6.17
CA GLY A 81 -7.47 -2.27 -5.40
C GLY A 81 -8.90 -2.55 -4.93
N ILE A 82 -9.63 -1.52 -4.48
CA ILE A 82 -11.02 -1.65 -4.01
C ILE A 82 -11.99 -1.96 -5.17
N VAL A 83 -11.83 -1.28 -6.30
CA VAL A 83 -12.82 -1.32 -7.41
C VAL A 83 -12.54 -2.46 -8.38
N ALA A 84 -11.26 -2.70 -8.69
CA ALA A 84 -10.85 -3.57 -9.79
C ALA A 84 -9.77 -4.59 -9.38
N GLY A 85 -9.44 -4.67 -8.09
CA GLY A 85 -8.39 -5.53 -7.57
C GLY A 85 -8.74 -7.03 -7.69
N ARG A 86 -7.75 -7.80 -8.12
CA ARG A 86 -7.78 -9.27 -8.23
C ARG A 86 -6.79 -9.85 -7.23
N PRO A 87 -7.14 -9.99 -5.94
CA PRO A 87 -6.18 -10.34 -4.89
C PRO A 87 -5.47 -11.68 -5.13
N GLU A 88 -6.12 -12.63 -5.82
CA GLU A 88 -5.52 -13.90 -6.22
C GLU A 88 -4.28 -13.74 -7.12
N LYS A 89 -4.11 -12.59 -7.78
CA LYS A 89 -2.99 -12.26 -8.65
C LYS A 89 -1.83 -11.54 -7.94
N LYS A 90 -1.93 -11.24 -6.63
CA LYS A 90 -0.86 -10.61 -5.84
C LYS A 90 -0.32 -9.32 -6.47
N LEU A 91 0.94 -9.31 -6.94
CA LEU A 91 1.56 -8.15 -7.61
C LEU A 91 1.02 -7.90 -9.03
N GLU A 92 0.09 -8.71 -9.50
CA GLU A 92 -0.67 -8.47 -10.72
C GLU A 92 -2.14 -8.14 -10.39
N ALA A 93 -2.46 -7.78 -9.15
CA ALA A 93 -3.84 -7.51 -8.72
C ALA A 93 -4.55 -6.43 -9.55
N ILE A 94 -3.80 -5.52 -10.18
CA ILE A 94 -4.33 -4.45 -11.03
C ILE A 94 -3.77 -4.49 -12.46
N SER A 95 -3.19 -5.62 -12.91
CA SER A 95 -2.58 -5.73 -14.25
C SER A 95 -3.61 -5.73 -15.39
N GLU A 96 -4.87 -6.10 -15.10
CA GLU A 96 -5.94 -6.27 -16.09
C GLU A 96 -7.07 -5.25 -15.95
N VAL A 97 -6.78 -4.05 -15.42
CA VAL A 97 -7.79 -2.99 -15.26
C VAL A 97 -8.26 -2.48 -16.63
N THR A 98 -9.53 -2.71 -16.92
CA THR A 98 -10.22 -2.30 -18.14
C THR A 98 -10.51 -0.79 -18.15
N GLN A 99 -10.85 -0.24 -19.32
CA GLN A 99 -11.23 1.18 -19.44
C GLN A 99 -12.52 1.51 -18.68
N GLU A 100 -13.43 0.55 -18.53
CA GLU A 100 -14.65 0.74 -17.73
C GLU A 100 -14.32 0.77 -16.23
N GLU A 101 -13.45 -0.13 -15.76
CA GLU A 101 -12.97 -0.12 -14.39
C GLU A 101 -12.20 1.17 -14.06
N LYS A 102 -11.42 1.72 -14.98
CA LYS A 102 -10.76 3.03 -14.79
C LYS A 102 -11.77 4.15 -14.51
N LYS A 103 -12.89 4.19 -15.24
CA LYS A 103 -13.96 5.17 -14.97
C LYS A 103 -14.56 4.97 -13.59
N LYS A 104 -14.83 3.71 -13.20
CA LYS A 104 -15.33 3.37 -11.86
C LYS A 104 -14.36 3.74 -10.74
N ILE A 105 -13.06 3.63 -10.97
CA ILE A 105 -12.01 4.09 -10.03
C ILE A 105 -12.09 5.61 -9.85
N GLU A 106 -12.18 6.37 -10.94
CA GLU A 106 -12.33 7.83 -10.88
C GLU A 106 -13.63 8.23 -10.17
N GLU A 107 -14.75 7.58 -10.48
CA GLU A 107 -16.02 7.78 -9.80
C GLU A 107 -15.91 7.49 -8.29
N TYR A 108 -15.25 6.39 -7.93
CA TYR A 108 -15.05 6.00 -6.53
C TYR A 108 -14.23 7.04 -5.76
N ILE A 109 -13.11 7.51 -6.33
CA ILE A 109 -12.25 8.54 -5.72
C ILE A 109 -13.03 9.84 -5.51
N ASN A 110 -13.89 10.22 -6.45
CA ASN A 110 -14.68 11.45 -6.34
C ASN A 110 -15.86 11.34 -5.36
N ALA A 111 -16.36 10.13 -5.11
CA ALA A 111 -17.54 9.89 -4.29
C ALA A 111 -17.22 9.53 -2.82
N HIS A 112 -16.03 9.01 -2.55
CA HIS A 112 -15.68 8.42 -1.25
C HIS A 112 -14.44 9.06 -0.63
N THR A 113 -14.27 8.85 0.68
CA THR A 113 -13.11 9.39 1.40
C THR A 113 -11.97 8.37 1.43
N ILE A 114 -10.80 8.76 0.93
CA ILE A 114 -9.55 8.02 1.08
C ILE A 114 -8.59 8.90 1.88
N GLU A 115 -8.16 8.42 3.04
CA GLU A 115 -7.30 9.16 3.95
C GLU A 115 -5.94 8.47 4.04
N VAL A 116 -4.89 9.12 3.53
CA VAL A 116 -3.52 8.59 3.56
C VAL A 116 -2.73 9.21 4.70
N LYS A 117 -2.10 8.37 5.51
CA LYS A 117 -1.31 8.73 6.70
C LYS A 117 0.06 8.07 6.65
N GLN A 118 1.02 8.71 7.30
CA GLN A 118 2.28 8.05 7.62
C GLN A 118 2.07 7.14 8.83
N ALA A 119 2.47 5.88 8.69
CA ALA A 119 2.50 4.92 9.78
C ALA A 119 3.60 5.30 10.79
N GLU A 120 3.28 5.21 12.07
CA GLU A 120 4.28 5.19 13.14
C GLU A 120 4.76 3.75 13.25
N THR A 121 5.86 3.44 12.59
CA THR A 121 6.38 2.08 12.46
C THR A 121 7.89 2.12 12.33
N ALA A 122 8.54 1.10 12.88
CA ALA A 122 9.97 0.88 12.70
C ALA A 122 10.28 0.08 11.42
N PHE A 123 9.25 -0.44 10.75
CA PHE A 123 9.43 -1.16 9.49
C PHE A 123 9.61 -0.21 8.30
N ILE A 124 10.62 -0.48 7.48
CA ILE A 124 10.90 0.20 6.20
C ILE A 124 9.73 0.02 5.24
N PHE A 125 9.15 -1.17 5.22
CA PHE A 125 8.00 -1.49 4.37
C PHE A 125 6.84 -1.94 5.24
N ASP A 126 5.81 -1.10 5.32
CA ASP A 126 4.62 -1.30 6.13
C ASP A 126 3.44 -0.64 5.44
N ILE A 127 2.40 -1.41 5.18
CA ILE A 127 1.14 -0.95 4.60
C ILE A 127 0.03 -1.49 5.49
N GLN A 128 -0.77 -0.61 6.06
CA GLN A 128 -2.01 -0.95 6.74
C GLN A 128 -3.18 -0.29 5.99
N VAL A 129 -4.13 -1.11 5.55
CA VAL A 129 -5.37 -0.66 4.90
C VAL A 129 -6.55 -1.00 5.80
N ASN A 130 -7.29 0.03 6.16
CA ASN A 130 -8.53 -0.05 6.91
C ASN A 130 -9.69 0.36 5.98
N LEU A 131 -10.63 -0.55 5.71
CA LEU A 131 -11.82 -0.27 4.90
C LEU A 131 -13.05 -0.27 5.79
N ILE A 132 -13.93 0.71 5.61
CA ILE A 132 -15.09 0.92 6.48
C ILE A 132 -16.35 1.02 5.62
N TYR A 133 -17.39 0.28 6.01
CA TYR A 133 -18.73 0.34 5.45
C TYR A 133 -19.75 0.31 6.60
N GLU A 134 -20.49 1.40 6.80
CA GLU A 134 -21.39 1.59 7.95
C GLU A 134 -20.72 1.29 9.30
N LYS A 135 -21.06 0.15 9.91
CA LYS A 135 -20.51 -0.36 11.18
C LYS A 135 -19.50 -1.50 10.99
N SER A 136 -19.34 -2.00 9.78
CA SER A 136 -18.39 -3.05 9.45
C SER A 136 -17.07 -2.46 9.00
N PHE A 137 -15.97 -3.12 9.36
CA PHE A 137 -14.66 -2.75 8.89
C PHE A 137 -13.78 -3.97 8.64
N THR A 138 -12.75 -3.78 7.82
CA THR A 138 -11.63 -4.70 7.69
C THR A 138 -10.30 -4.00 7.85
N LYS A 139 -9.32 -4.73 8.36
CA LYS A 139 -7.93 -4.29 8.48
C LYS A 139 -7.04 -5.34 7.85
N VAL A 140 -6.22 -4.92 6.90
CA VAL A 140 -5.18 -5.75 6.29
C VAL A 140 -3.84 -5.05 6.46
N ARG A 141 -2.82 -5.79 6.90
CA ARG A 141 -1.47 -5.26 7.04
C ARG A 141 -0.44 -6.12 6.30
N ILE A 142 0.42 -5.47 5.53
CA ILE A 142 1.54 -6.06 4.79
C ILE A 142 2.83 -5.44 5.31
N VAL A 143 3.79 -6.28 5.70
CA VAL A 143 5.07 -5.84 6.28
C VAL A 143 6.24 -6.59 5.64
N ASN A 144 7.40 -5.93 5.55
CA ASN A 144 8.69 -6.41 5.03
C ASN A 144 8.76 -6.76 3.55
N ASN A 145 7.72 -7.35 2.96
CA ASN A 145 7.69 -7.76 1.56
C ASN A 145 6.32 -7.43 0.96
N TYR A 146 6.32 -6.98 -0.30
CA TYR A 146 5.19 -6.51 -1.09
C TYR A 146 3.92 -7.40 -1.08
N THR A 147 4.04 -8.69 -0.77
CA THR A 147 2.89 -9.63 -0.70
C THR A 147 2.75 -10.35 0.64
N ASN A 148 3.60 -10.01 1.62
CA ASN A 148 3.62 -10.67 2.92
C ASN A 148 2.55 -10.05 3.83
N VAL A 149 1.31 -10.51 3.66
CA VAL A 149 0.22 -10.20 4.58
C VAL A 149 0.55 -10.79 5.94
N ILE A 150 0.51 -9.96 6.99
CA ILE A 150 0.75 -10.36 8.37
C ILE A 150 -0.51 -10.32 9.24
N LEU A 151 -1.53 -9.58 8.79
CA LEU A 151 -2.80 -9.45 9.51
C LEU A 151 -3.94 -9.32 8.51
N ILE A 152 -5.01 -10.07 8.77
CA ILE A 152 -6.34 -9.86 8.21
C ILE A 152 -7.35 -9.92 9.36
N GLU A 153 -8.10 -8.86 9.55
CA GLU A 153 -9.08 -8.70 10.62
C GLU A 153 -10.40 -8.16 10.03
N LYS A 154 -11.53 -8.63 10.56
CA LYS A 154 -12.87 -8.10 10.23
C LYS A 154 -13.66 -7.91 11.51
N ASN A 155 -14.16 -6.70 11.77
CA ASN A 155 -15.00 -6.41 12.93
C ASN A 155 -14.40 -6.93 14.26
N ASP A 156 -13.12 -6.69 14.51
CA ASP A 156 -12.34 -7.19 15.66
C ASP A 156 -12.03 -8.70 15.64
N ASP A 157 -12.57 -9.49 14.71
CA ASP A 157 -12.23 -10.90 14.56
C ASP A 157 -10.98 -11.08 13.68
N ILE A 158 -9.92 -11.63 14.26
CA ILE A 158 -8.68 -11.96 13.55
C ILE A 158 -8.91 -13.20 12.69
N ILE A 159 -8.88 -13.03 11.38
CA ILE A 159 -9.01 -14.10 10.38
C ILE A 159 -7.65 -14.73 10.08
N TYR A 160 -6.61 -13.91 10.06
CA TYR A 160 -5.25 -14.34 9.79
C TYR A 160 -4.25 -13.47 10.56
N ILE A 161 -3.26 -14.11 11.17
CA ILE A 161 -2.14 -13.42 11.81
C ILE A 161 -0.84 -14.20 11.58
N LYS A 162 0.23 -13.47 11.30
CA LYS A 162 1.57 -13.99 11.12
C LYS A 162 2.57 -13.04 11.78
N GLU A 163 3.53 -13.59 12.50
CA GLU A 163 4.59 -12.80 13.10
C GLU A 163 5.47 -12.13 12.03
N ALA A 164 5.89 -10.90 12.32
CA ALA A 164 6.87 -10.16 11.53
C ALA A 164 8.13 -9.93 12.37
N SER A 165 9.28 -10.24 11.79
CA SER A 165 10.59 -9.92 12.35
C SER A 165 11.17 -8.69 11.66
N PHE A 166 12.01 -7.92 12.35
CA PHE A 166 12.82 -6.92 11.67
C PHE A 166 13.84 -7.58 10.74
N SER A 167 13.99 -7.03 9.54
CA SER A 167 15.14 -7.34 8.67
C SER A 167 16.38 -6.56 9.10
N ASP A 168 17.57 -7.01 8.66
CA ASP A 168 18.84 -6.30 8.92
C ASP A 168 18.76 -4.82 8.50
N ASP A 169 18.12 -4.52 7.36
CA ASP A 169 17.93 -3.14 6.89
C ASP A 169 17.09 -2.30 7.87
N ASN A 170 16.07 -2.90 8.52
CA ASN A 170 15.26 -2.20 9.50
C ASN A 170 16.10 -1.81 10.73
N LEU A 171 16.92 -2.75 11.23
CA LEU A 171 17.77 -2.57 12.41
C LEU A 171 18.84 -1.48 12.19
N LEU A 172 19.37 -1.39 10.97
CA LEU A 172 20.36 -0.36 10.60
C LEU A 172 19.76 1.05 10.60
N LYS A 173 18.47 1.21 10.27
CA LYS A 173 17.82 2.53 10.21
C LYS A 173 17.36 3.06 11.56
N THR A 174 16.96 2.18 12.47
CA THR A 174 16.45 2.60 13.77
C THR A 174 17.54 3.03 14.73
N GLY A 175 18.81 2.64 14.49
CA GLY A 175 19.95 3.03 15.32
C GLY A 175 19.88 2.53 16.77
N GLU A 176 18.85 1.74 17.09
CA GLU A 176 18.58 1.16 18.40
C GLU A 176 18.93 -0.33 18.36
N ASN A 177 19.48 -0.86 19.47
CA ASN A 177 19.51 -2.29 19.72
C ASN A 177 18.07 -2.75 20.00
N ILE A 178 17.23 -2.78 18.96
CA ILE A 178 15.89 -3.33 19.05
C ILE A 178 16.08 -4.83 19.17
N ASP A 179 15.71 -5.37 20.33
CA ASP A 179 15.64 -6.81 20.54
C ASP A 179 14.78 -7.40 19.41
N SER A 180 15.31 -8.38 18.67
CA SER A 180 14.68 -9.02 17.50
C SER A 180 13.45 -9.86 17.86
N SER A 181 12.79 -9.49 18.95
CA SER A 181 11.43 -9.86 19.30
C SER A 181 10.49 -9.62 18.11
N HIS A 182 9.64 -10.61 17.85
CA HIS A 182 8.62 -10.52 16.81
C HIS A 182 7.62 -9.44 17.22
N PHE A 183 7.41 -8.43 16.37
CA PHE A 183 6.50 -7.31 16.67
C PHE A 183 5.20 -7.47 15.91
N ILE A 184 4.09 -7.33 16.62
CA ILE A 184 2.78 -7.12 16.02
C ILE A 184 2.18 -5.88 16.69
N ASP A 185 2.58 -4.70 16.21
CA ASP A 185 1.98 -3.43 16.67
C ASP A 185 0.62 -3.23 16.01
N ILE A 186 -0.43 -3.88 16.52
CA ILE A 186 -1.78 -3.70 15.99
C ILE A 186 -2.35 -2.40 16.57
N LYS A 187 -2.30 -1.31 15.80
CA LYS A 187 -3.11 -0.14 16.11
C LYS A 187 -4.60 -0.51 16.01
N ASP A 188 -5.35 -0.25 17.08
CA ASP A 188 -6.79 -0.51 17.08
C ASP A 188 -7.47 0.46 16.11
N ILE A 189 -8.32 -0.08 15.23
CA ILE A 189 -9.03 0.75 14.26
C ILE A 189 -10.01 1.70 14.96
N LYS A 190 -10.46 1.35 16.19
CA LYS A 190 -11.33 2.19 17.02
C LYS A 190 -10.65 3.49 17.43
N ASP A 191 -9.34 3.48 17.59
CA ASP A 191 -8.56 4.69 17.87
C ASP A 191 -8.45 5.58 16.62
N ILE A 192 -8.51 4.98 15.43
CA ILE A 192 -8.40 5.65 14.12
C ILE A 192 -9.75 6.24 13.66
N ILE A 193 -10.86 5.53 13.89
CA ILE A 193 -12.22 5.95 13.47
C ILE A 193 -12.76 7.10 14.35
N GLY A 194 -12.12 7.35 15.50
CA GLY A 194 -12.56 8.34 16.48
C GLY A 194 -13.80 7.86 17.22
N LYS A 195 -13.78 7.96 18.56
CA LYS A 195 -14.96 7.71 19.40
C LYS A 195 -16.11 8.61 18.91
N LYS A 196 -17.07 8.05 18.16
CA LYS A 196 -18.40 8.64 18.03
C LYS A 196 -19.00 8.65 19.45
N LYS A 197 -18.88 9.80 20.12
CA LYS A 197 -19.71 10.15 21.27
C LYS A 197 -21.10 10.52 20.79
#